data_AF-A0A161M2B4-F1
#
_entry.id   AF-A0A161M2B4-F1
#
_cell.length_a   1.000
_cell.length_b   1.000
_cell.length_c   1.000
_cell.angle_alpha   90.00
_cell.angle_beta   90.00
_cell.angle_gamma   90.00
#
_symmetry.space_group_name_H-M   'P 1'
#
loop_
_entity.id
_entity.type
_entity.pdbx_description
1 polymer ?
#
loop_
_entity_poly.entity_id
_entity_poly.type
_entity_poly.pdbx_seq_one_letter_code
_entity_poly.pdbx_strand_id
1 'polypeptide(L)'
;FIEMLCYLGWGIISCHTFLKHQLYLVDLQKSVEVTRPLNIELPHSLVEVVVCWNLPMHRWLKTYVFRKTQAAGTFLAVMSTYVVSALLHGLNLRLEAVLLSLGIYTYVEHSLRSDLSEMFNACVSSKPCPTPCY
;
A
#
# COMPACT_ATOMS: atom_id res chain seq x y z
N PHE A 1 2.28 1.79 -14.20
CA PHE A 1 2.19 2.23 -12.80
C PHE A 1 3.20 3.36 -12.52
N ILE A 2 4.49 3.19 -12.86
CA ILE A 2 5.50 4.28 -12.82
C ILE A 2 5.11 5.48 -13.71
N GLU A 3 4.63 5.24 -14.93
CA GLU A 3 4.12 6.30 -15.83
C GLU A 3 2.95 7.11 -15.21
N MET A 4 2.09 6.47 -14.41
CA MET A 4 0.92 7.14 -13.79
C MET A 4 1.32 8.02 -12.59
N LEU A 5 2.42 7.69 -11.92
CA LEU A 5 3.03 8.52 -10.88
C LEU A 5 3.74 9.75 -11.47
N CYS A 6 4.29 9.64 -12.70
CA CYS A 6 4.95 10.75 -13.40
C CYS A 6 3.94 11.84 -13.86
N TYR A 7 2.73 11.44 -14.30
CA TYR A 7 1.65 12.37 -14.63
C TYR A 7 1.08 13.10 -13.39
N LEU A 8 1.14 12.49 -12.21
CA LEU A 8 0.76 13.14 -10.95
C LEU A 8 1.82 14.15 -10.48
N GLY A 9 3.10 13.93 -10.77
CA GLY A 9 4.19 14.87 -10.43
C GLY A 9 4.05 16.26 -11.06
N TRP A 10 3.53 16.36 -12.28
CA TRP A 10 3.17 17.64 -12.91
C TRP A 10 1.88 18.27 -12.32
N GLY A 11 1.02 17.46 -11.71
CA GLY A 11 -0.17 17.90 -10.98
C GLY A 11 0.13 18.53 -9.62
N ILE A 12 1.24 18.16 -8.95
CA ILE A 12 1.58 18.60 -7.58
C ILE A 12 1.72 20.13 -7.47
N ILE A 13 2.28 20.81 -8.47
CA ILE A 13 2.42 22.28 -8.47
C ILE A 13 1.04 22.96 -8.60
N SER A 14 0.09 22.34 -9.30
CA SER A 14 -1.29 22.82 -9.41
C SER A 14 -2.15 22.43 -8.19
N CYS A 15 -1.78 21.34 -7.50
CA CYS A 15 -2.52 20.73 -6.39
C CYS A 15 -2.42 21.53 -5.08
N HIS A 16 -1.34 22.27 -4.84
CA HIS A 16 -1.17 23.03 -3.60
C HIS A 16 -2.27 24.09 -3.37
N THR A 17 -2.80 24.68 -4.45
CA THR A 17 -3.87 25.69 -4.39
C THR A 17 -5.26 25.03 -4.28
N PHE A 18 -5.45 23.86 -4.89
CA PHE A 18 -6.72 23.11 -4.86
C PHE A 18 -6.93 22.36 -3.53
N LEU A 19 -5.86 21.84 -2.92
CA LEU A 19 -5.88 21.13 -1.64
C LEU A 19 -6.25 22.05 -0.46
N LYS A 20 -5.80 23.31 -0.45
CA LYS A 20 -6.20 24.26 0.60
C LYS A 20 -7.70 24.55 0.61
N HIS A 21 -8.32 24.57 -0.57
CA HIS A 21 -9.76 24.82 -0.70
C HIS A 21 -10.60 23.58 -0.38
N GLN A 22 -10.10 22.38 -0.67
CA GLN A 22 -10.75 21.11 -0.28
C GLN A 22 -10.58 20.77 1.21
N LEU A 23 -9.46 21.12 1.84
CA LEU A 23 -9.20 20.90 3.28
C LEU A 23 -10.22 21.62 4.18
N TYR A 24 -10.61 22.86 3.85
CA TYR A 24 -11.56 23.63 4.65
C TYR A 24 -12.97 23.03 4.69
N LEU A 25 -13.37 22.30 3.65
CA LEU A 25 -14.71 21.68 3.57
C LEU A 25 -14.76 20.27 4.18
N VAL A 26 -13.62 19.58 4.30
CA VAL A 26 -13.53 18.20 4.80
C VAL A 26 -13.51 18.12 6.33
N ASP A 27 -12.98 19.13 7.03
CA ASP A 27 -12.91 19.14 8.50
C ASP A 27 -14.29 19.17 9.20
N LEU A 28 -15.35 19.58 8.50
CA LEU A 28 -16.71 19.65 9.07
C LEU A 28 -17.47 18.30 9.07
N GLN A 29 -16.96 17.27 8.40
CA GLN A 29 -17.64 15.98 8.29
C GLN A 29 -16.74 14.87 8.83
N LYS A 30 -16.78 14.65 10.15
CA LYS A 30 -16.19 13.51 10.90
C LYS A 30 -15.56 12.46 9.99
N SER A 31 -14.28 12.67 9.64
CA SER A 31 -13.71 12.14 8.41
C SER A 31 -13.38 10.65 8.53
N VAL A 32 -14.16 9.81 7.86
CA VAL A 32 -13.75 8.44 7.57
C VAL A 32 -12.57 8.55 6.61
N GLU A 33 -11.36 8.35 7.11
CA GLU A 33 -10.13 8.41 6.31
C GLU A 33 -10.16 7.31 5.23
N VAL A 34 -10.34 7.71 3.97
CA VAL A 34 -10.43 6.80 2.82
C VAL A 34 -9.05 6.55 2.20
N THR A 35 -8.23 7.59 2.10
CA THR A 35 -6.89 7.55 1.47
C THR A 35 -5.90 8.43 2.22
N ARG A 36 -4.60 8.17 2.03
CA ARG A 36 -3.48 9.02 2.53
C ARG A 36 -2.60 9.49 1.37
N PRO A 37 -2.86 10.67 0.79
CA PRO A 37 -2.18 11.13 -0.43
C PRO A 37 -0.67 11.30 -0.23
N LEU A 38 -0.24 11.83 0.93
CA LEU A 38 1.18 12.08 1.20
C LEU A 38 2.01 10.78 1.20
N ASN A 39 1.45 9.70 1.76
CA ASN A 39 2.09 8.38 1.81
C ASN A 39 2.03 7.62 0.48
N ILE A 40 1.18 8.05 -0.46
CA ILE A 40 1.16 7.52 -1.82
C ILE A 40 2.28 8.16 -2.66
N GLU A 41 2.51 9.47 -2.45
CA GLU A 41 3.54 10.23 -3.18
C GLU A 41 4.95 9.97 -2.65
N LEU A 42 5.11 9.82 -1.33
CA LEU A 42 6.38 9.54 -0.66
C LEU A 42 6.30 8.25 0.15
N PRO A 43 6.20 7.07 -0.50
CA PRO A 43 6.06 5.81 0.20
C PRO A 43 7.39 5.30 0.77
N HIS A 44 7.34 4.71 1.97
CA HIS A 44 8.48 3.97 2.53
C HIS A 44 8.58 2.54 1.95
N SER A 45 7.46 1.98 1.48
CA SER A 45 7.39 0.66 0.83
C SER A 45 6.23 0.56 -0.15
N LEU A 46 6.27 -0.38 -1.10
CA LEU A 46 5.17 -0.60 -2.04
C LEU A 46 3.89 -1.07 -1.34
N VAL A 47 4.00 -1.78 -0.22
CA VAL A 47 2.85 -2.20 0.58
C VAL A 47 2.10 -1.00 1.13
N GLU A 48 2.83 0.04 1.54
CA GLU A 48 2.24 1.28 2.06
C GLU A 48 1.41 2.02 1.01
N VAL A 49 1.88 2.05 -0.25
CA VAL A 49 1.12 2.64 -1.37
C VAL A 49 -0.25 1.97 -1.50
N VAL A 50 -0.28 0.63 -1.48
CA VAL A 50 -1.53 -0.15 -1.64
C VAL A 50 -2.48 0.08 -0.48
N VAL A 51 -1.95 0.19 0.75
CA VAL A 51 -2.77 0.47 1.94
C VAL A 51 -3.34 1.87 1.89
N CYS A 52 -2.51 2.86 1.57
CA CYS A 52 -2.85 4.28 1.59
C CYS A 52 -3.76 4.68 0.41
N TRP A 53 -3.75 3.90 -0.67
CA TRP A 53 -4.64 4.08 -1.81
C TRP A 53 -6.11 3.81 -1.49
N ASN A 54 -6.40 2.86 -0.59
CA ASN A 54 -7.77 2.54 -0.18
C ASN A 54 -7.80 1.86 1.20
N LEU A 55 -7.85 2.68 2.26
CA LEU A 55 -7.83 2.18 3.64
C LEU A 55 -9.02 1.28 3.97
N PRO A 56 -10.29 1.61 3.60
CA PRO A 56 -11.43 0.76 3.90
C PRO A 56 -11.33 -0.63 3.27
N MET A 57 -10.98 -0.71 1.99
CA MET A 57 -10.79 -1.99 1.29
C MET A 57 -9.66 -2.80 1.91
N HIS A 58 -8.52 -2.16 2.17
CA HIS A 58 -7.40 -2.83 2.82
C HIS A 58 -7.77 -3.38 4.22
N ARG A 59 -8.50 -2.60 5.03
CA ARG A 59 -8.97 -3.03 6.36
C ARG A 59 -9.91 -4.24 6.26
N TRP A 60 -10.80 -4.26 5.27
CA TRP A 60 -11.70 -5.38 5.02
C TRP A 60 -10.89 -6.63 4.62
N LEU A 61 -10.02 -6.52 3.63
CA LEU A 61 -9.16 -7.62 3.16
C LEU A 61 -8.28 -8.18 4.29
N LYS A 62 -7.71 -7.30 5.13
CA LYS A 62 -6.92 -7.72 6.28
C LYS A 62 -7.72 -8.53 7.29
N THR A 63 -8.96 -8.11 7.55
CA THR A 63 -9.83 -8.70 8.56
C THR A 63 -10.40 -10.05 8.11
N TYR A 64 -10.85 -10.12 6.85
CA TYR A 64 -11.60 -11.27 6.34
C TYR A 64 -10.75 -12.26 5.55
N VAL A 65 -9.70 -11.80 4.85
CA VAL A 65 -8.85 -12.65 4.02
C VAL A 65 -7.54 -12.92 4.76
N PHE A 66 -6.72 -11.89 4.95
CA PHE A 66 -5.35 -12.04 5.44
C PHE A 66 -5.28 -12.79 6.77
N ARG A 67 -6.08 -12.39 7.78
CA ARG A 67 -6.09 -13.04 9.10
C ARG A 67 -6.54 -14.51 9.05
N LYS A 68 -7.43 -14.86 8.12
CA LYS A 68 -7.91 -16.25 7.95
C LYS A 68 -6.85 -17.11 7.27
N THR A 69 -6.14 -16.55 6.30
CA THR A 69 -5.10 -17.25 5.53
C THR A 69 -3.73 -17.22 6.21
N GLN A 70 -3.53 -16.34 7.20
CA GLN A 70 -2.29 -16.23 7.96
C GLN A 70 -1.91 -17.54 8.67
N ALA A 71 -2.90 -18.33 9.09
CA ALA A 71 -2.66 -19.63 9.70
C ALA A 71 -1.98 -20.63 8.74
N ALA A 72 -2.15 -20.48 7.43
CA ALA A 72 -1.51 -21.30 6.41
C ALA A 72 -0.10 -20.79 6.01
N GLY A 73 0.31 -19.61 6.49
CA GLY A 73 1.61 -19.00 6.22
C GLY A 73 1.52 -17.60 5.64
N THR A 74 2.52 -16.77 5.94
CA THR A 74 2.57 -15.36 5.53
C THR A 74 2.55 -15.18 4.01
N PHE A 75 3.29 -16.03 3.28
CA PHE A 75 3.32 -15.97 1.81
C PHE A 75 1.94 -16.22 1.19
N LEU A 76 1.30 -17.32 1.59
CA LEU A 76 -0.05 -17.67 1.13
C LEU A 76 -1.07 -16.60 1.54
N ALA A 77 -0.91 -16.00 2.73
CA ALA A 77 -1.78 -14.91 3.16
C ALA A 77 -1.67 -13.65 2.31
N VAL A 78 -0.45 -13.27 1.91
CA VAL A 78 -0.24 -12.13 1.00
C VAL A 78 -0.80 -12.43 -0.38
N MET A 79 -0.46 -13.58 -0.97
CA MET A 79 -0.93 -13.94 -2.31
C MET A 79 -2.45 -14.07 -2.39
N SER A 80 -3.08 -14.75 -1.44
CA SER A 80 -4.55 -14.85 -1.37
C SER A 80 -5.21 -13.48 -1.20
N THR A 81 -4.61 -12.56 -0.43
CA THR A 81 -5.14 -11.20 -0.27
C THR A 81 -5.15 -10.45 -1.60
N TYR A 82 -4.08 -10.52 -2.39
CA TYR A 82 -4.02 -9.88 -3.71
C TYR A 82 -4.96 -10.54 -4.72
N VAL A 83 -5.11 -11.86 -4.69
CA VAL A 83 -6.05 -12.59 -5.55
C VAL A 83 -7.49 -12.22 -5.22
N VAL A 84 -7.89 -12.23 -3.95
CA VAL A 84 -9.26 -11.84 -3.54
C VAL A 84 -9.52 -10.36 -3.85
N SER A 85 -8.51 -9.50 -3.68
CA SER A 85 -8.60 -8.10 -4.10
C SER A 85 -8.89 -7.99 -5.60
N ALA A 86 -8.12 -8.68 -6.44
CA ALA A 86 -8.32 -8.72 -7.90
C ALA A 86 -9.74 -9.19 -8.27
N LEU A 87 -10.21 -10.29 -7.66
CA LEU A 87 -11.56 -10.83 -7.88
C LEU A 87 -12.67 -9.82 -7.51
N LEU A 88 -12.51 -9.10 -6.38
CA LEU A 88 -13.47 -8.07 -5.95
C LEU A 88 -13.56 -6.87 -6.89
N HIS A 89 -12.50 -6.60 -7.67
CA HIS A 89 -12.51 -5.58 -8.71
C HIS A 89 -13.24 -6.01 -10.00
N GLY A 90 -13.89 -7.17 -10.00
CA GLY A 90 -14.85 -7.59 -11.03
C GLY A 90 -14.22 -8.23 -12.26
N LEU A 91 -13.12 -8.98 -12.10
CA LEU A 91 -12.44 -9.72 -13.19
C LEU A 91 -12.03 -8.81 -14.37
N ASN A 92 -11.71 -7.55 -14.09
CA ASN A 92 -11.14 -6.66 -15.09
C ASN A 92 -9.66 -7.00 -15.29
N LEU A 93 -9.36 -7.83 -16.30
CA LEU A 93 -8.00 -8.31 -16.59
C LEU A 93 -6.92 -7.21 -16.59
N ARG A 94 -7.28 -5.98 -16.98
CA ARG A 94 -6.38 -4.81 -16.95
C ARG A 94 -5.98 -4.41 -15.53
N LEU A 95 -6.91 -4.39 -14.58
CA LEU A 95 -6.67 -4.03 -13.19
C LEU A 95 -6.06 -5.20 -12.40
N GLU A 96 -6.52 -6.41 -12.70
CA GLU A 96 -6.03 -7.63 -12.04
C GLU A 96 -4.55 -7.88 -12.34
N ALA A 97 -4.11 -7.73 -13.60
CA ALA A 97 -2.70 -7.87 -13.97
C ALA A 97 -1.82 -6.83 -13.23
N VAL A 98 -2.34 -5.62 -13.01
CA VAL A 98 -1.64 -4.58 -12.25
C VAL A 98 -1.58 -4.95 -10.78
N LEU A 99 -2.68 -5.42 -10.17
CA LEU A 99 -2.69 -5.83 -8.76
C LEU A 99 -1.83 -7.06 -8.50
N LEU A 100 -1.85 -8.05 -9.39
CA LEU A 100 -1.03 -9.25 -9.31
C LEU A 100 0.46 -8.92 -9.47
N SER A 101 0.83 -8.10 -10.45
CA SER A 101 2.22 -7.65 -10.59
C SER A 101 2.69 -6.86 -9.36
N LEU A 102 1.83 -6.00 -8.80
CA LEU A 102 2.13 -5.28 -7.55
C LEU A 102 2.26 -6.23 -6.35
N GLY A 103 1.47 -7.30 -6.28
CA GLY A 103 1.60 -8.37 -5.29
C GLY A 103 2.95 -9.10 -5.38
N ILE A 104 3.43 -9.35 -6.60
CA ILE A 104 4.76 -9.94 -6.81
C ILE A 104 5.85 -8.95 -6.41
N TYR A 105 5.75 -7.68 -6.82
CA TYR A 105 6.75 -6.66 -6.46
C TYR A 105 6.84 -6.44 -4.95
N THR A 106 5.71 -6.39 -4.24
CA THR A 106 5.69 -6.25 -2.78
C THR A 106 6.29 -7.48 -2.08
N TYR A 107 6.08 -8.68 -2.61
CA TYR A 107 6.73 -9.89 -2.10
C TYR A 107 8.25 -9.89 -2.31
N VAL A 108 8.70 -9.51 -3.51
CA VAL A 108 10.13 -9.39 -3.82
C VAL A 108 10.78 -8.31 -2.93
N GLU A 109 10.15 -7.14 -2.80
CA GLU A 109 10.63 -6.07 -1.91
C GLU A 109 10.75 -6.57 -0.46
N HIS A 110 9.74 -7.27 0.06
CA HIS A 110 9.78 -7.82 1.40
C HIS A 110 10.93 -8.82 1.56
N SER A 111 11.13 -9.70 0.59
CA SER A 111 12.19 -10.72 0.65
C SER A 111 13.57 -10.06 0.64
N LEU A 112 13.81 -9.13 -0.30
CA LEU A 112 15.07 -8.39 -0.39
C LEU A 112 15.37 -7.59 0.88
N ARG A 113 14.37 -6.92 1.46
CA ARG A 113 14.55 -6.15 2.70
C ARG A 113 14.78 -7.05 3.92
N SER A 114 14.22 -8.26 3.91
CA SER A 114 14.50 -9.28 4.94
C SER A 114 15.94 -9.74 4.87
N ASP A 115 16.40 -10.14 3.68
CA ASP A 115 17.77 -10.64 3.47
C ASP A 115 18.82 -9.56 3.75
N LEU A 116 18.55 -8.32 3.32
CA LEU A 116 19.41 -7.17 3.64
C LEU A 116 19.46 -6.88 5.14
N SER A 117 18.32 -6.98 5.84
CA SER A 117 18.30 -6.75 7.30
C SER A 117 19.10 -7.80 8.06
N GLU A 118 19.09 -9.05 7.60
CA GLU A 118 19.87 -10.15 8.20
C GLU A 118 21.36 -10.01 7.87
N MET A 119 21.70 -9.69 6.62
CA MET A 119 23.08 -9.55 6.17
C MET A 119 23.80 -8.36 6.81
N PHE A 120 23.11 -7.23 6.98
CA PHE A 120 23.70 -6.00 7.54
C PHE A 120 23.39 -5.79 9.04
N ASN A 121 22.59 -6.68 9.66
CA ASN A 121 22.07 -6.51 11.03
C ASN A 121 21.51 -5.09 11.28
N ALA A 122 20.83 -4.55 10.27
CA ALA A 122 20.38 -3.15 10.22
C ALA A 122 18.86 -3.06 10.08
N CYS A 123 18.28 -1.96 10.54
CA CYS A 123 16.83 -1.73 10.51
C CYS A 123 16.31 -1.33 9.13
N VAL A 124 16.47 -2.21 8.15
CA VAL A 124 16.04 -1.99 6.75
C VAL A 124 14.81 -2.84 6.40
N SER A 125 14.33 -3.69 7.31
CA SER A 125 13.18 -4.56 7.10
C SER A 125 11.89 -3.77 6.78
N SER A 126 10.94 -4.42 6.11
CA SER A 126 9.63 -3.82 5.78
C SER A 126 8.78 -3.52 7.02
N LYS A 127 9.06 -4.16 8.16
CA LYS A 127 8.42 -3.84 9.45
C LYS A 127 9.31 -2.88 10.24
N PRO A 128 8.71 -1.90 10.95
CA PRO A 128 9.46 -1.03 11.85
C PRO A 128 10.12 -1.87 12.94
N CYS A 129 11.37 -1.56 13.28
CA CYS A 129 12.13 -2.33 14.26
C CYS A 129 11.51 -2.22 15.66
N PRO A 130 11.46 -3.33 16.42
CA PRO A 130 10.90 -3.35 17.76
C PRO A 130 11.73 -2.52 18.77
N THR A 131 13.00 -2.27 18.48
CA THR A 131 13.89 -1.42 19.27
C THR A 131 14.46 -0.29 18.39
N PRO A 132 14.50 0.95 18.87
CA PRO A 132 15.19 2.03 18.16
C PRO A 132 16.66 1.66 18.02
N CYS A 133 17.19 1.73 16.80
CA CYS A 133 18.63 1.63 16.57
C CYS A 133 19.29 2.87 17.18
N TYR A 134 20.20 2.65 18.13
CA TYR A 134 21.09 3.69 18.65
C TYR A 134 22.34 3.81 17.77
#